data_AF-A0ABD5W1Q7-F1
#
_entry.id   AF-A0ABD5W1Q7-F1
#
_cell.length_a   1.000
_cell.length_b   1.000
_cell.length_c   1.000
_cell.angle_alpha   90.00
_cell.angle_beta   90.00
_cell.angle_gamma   90.00
#
_symmetry.space_group_name_H-M   'P 1'
#
loop_
_entity.id
_entity.type
_entity.pdbx_description
1 polymer ?
#
loop_
_entity_poly.entity_id
_entity_poly.type
_entity_poly.pdbx_seq_one_letter_code
_entity_poly.pdbx_strand_id
1 'polypeptide(L)'
;MYGHVSGAALSWQRDDDGLDLVEATVGGRQPAPSEAYVVAAPSLEFYADDLYPVLDEDHIEADHGTQHDALVGYAREHGIDAETDGRMQVIADTASNKYHSLR
;
A
#
# COMPACT_ATOMS: atom_id res chain seq x y z
N MET A 1 9.22 -4.35 -5.02
CA MET A 1 9.17 -3.29 -3.99
C MET A 1 7.82 -3.40 -3.30
N TYR A 2 7.77 -3.44 -1.97
CA TYR A 2 6.50 -3.56 -1.23
C TYR A 2 6.07 -2.15 -0.81
N GLY A 3 4.99 -1.64 -1.37
CA GLY A 3 4.44 -0.34 -1.00
C GLY A 3 3.70 -0.43 0.33
N HIS A 4 3.92 0.53 1.23
CA HIS A 4 3.13 0.65 2.46
C HIS A 4 1.81 1.38 2.15
N VAL A 5 0.73 0.94 2.78
CA VAL A 5 -0.61 1.52 2.57
C VAL A 5 -1.16 2.12 3.85
N SER A 6 -2.04 3.10 3.70
CA SER A 6 -2.91 3.63 4.76
C SER A 6 -4.35 3.63 4.25
N GLY A 7 -5.32 3.37 5.14
CA GLY A 7 -6.74 3.24 4.75
C GLY A 7 -7.08 2.00 3.91
N ALA A 8 -6.11 1.14 3.64
CA ALA A 8 -6.28 -0.11 2.92
C ALA A 8 -5.65 -1.29 3.68
N ALA A 9 -6.16 -2.49 3.43
CA ALA A 9 -5.58 -3.74 3.91
C ALA A 9 -5.39 -4.72 2.75
N LEU A 10 -4.21 -5.34 2.70
CA LEU A 10 -3.78 -6.24 1.62
C LEU A 10 -3.30 -7.57 2.21
N SER A 11 -3.82 -8.66 1.66
CA SER A 11 -3.40 -10.03 1.95
C SER A 11 -2.72 -10.62 0.73
N TRP A 12 -1.58 -11.25 0.96
CA TRP A 12 -0.73 -11.82 -0.07
C TRP A 12 -0.50 -13.31 0.16
N GLN A 13 -0.34 -14.05 -0.91
CA GLN A 13 0.20 -15.41 -0.91
C GLN A 13 1.57 -15.39 -1.59
N ARG A 14 2.53 -16.08 -1.00
CA ARG A 14 3.88 -16.22 -1.56
C ARG A 14 4.16 -17.68 -1.90
N ASP A 15 4.63 -17.92 -3.10
CA ASP A 15 5.14 -19.22 -3.55
C ASP A 15 6.48 -19.06 -4.29
N ASP A 16 6.94 -20.14 -4.92
CA ASP A 16 8.20 -20.15 -5.66
C ASP A 16 8.17 -19.23 -6.90
N ASP A 17 6.97 -18.94 -7.43
CA ASP A 17 6.77 -18.11 -8.62
C ASP A 17 6.66 -16.63 -8.27
N GLY A 18 6.23 -16.27 -7.05
CA GLY A 18 6.26 -14.90 -6.59
C GLY A 18 5.35 -14.57 -5.41
N LEU A 19 4.81 -13.35 -5.44
CA LEU A 19 3.88 -12.84 -4.44
C LEU A 19 2.59 -12.41 -5.14
N ASP A 20 1.50 -13.11 -4.87
CA ASP A 20 0.18 -12.86 -5.43
C ASP A 20 -0.72 -12.15 -4.44
N LEU A 21 -1.40 -11.11 -4.91
CA LEU A 21 -2.43 -10.42 -4.12
C LEU A 21 -3.68 -11.29 -4.10
N VAL A 22 -4.11 -11.72 -2.91
CA VAL A 22 -5.29 -12.59 -2.74
C VAL A 22 -6.50 -11.85 -2.20
N GLU A 23 -6.29 -10.77 -1.44
CA GLU A 23 -7.37 -9.91 -0.96
C GLU A 23 -6.89 -8.46 -0.83
N ALA A 24 -7.76 -7.52 -1.17
CA ALA A 24 -7.55 -6.11 -0.95
C ALA A 24 -8.84 -5.44 -0.49
N THR A 25 -8.74 -4.55 0.50
CA THR A 25 -9.84 -3.69 0.92
C THR A 25 -9.39 -2.24 1.05
N VAL A 26 -10.29 -1.30 0.77
CA VAL A 26 -10.14 0.14 0.99
C VAL A 26 -11.27 0.59 1.90
N GLY A 27 -10.95 1.11 3.08
CA GLY A 27 -11.94 1.42 4.11
C GLY A 27 -12.78 0.20 4.52
N GLY A 28 -12.19 -1.01 4.47
CA GLY A 28 -12.86 -2.26 4.81
C GLY A 28 -13.81 -2.83 3.74
N ARG A 29 -13.85 -2.24 2.53
CA ARG A 29 -14.63 -2.76 1.39
C ARG A 29 -13.72 -3.20 0.27
N GLN A 30 -14.11 -4.26 -0.45
CA GLN A 30 -13.41 -4.66 -1.66
C GLN A 30 -13.48 -3.51 -2.69
N PRO A 31 -12.35 -3.12 -3.31
CA PRO A 31 -12.35 -2.07 -4.31
C PRO A 31 -13.15 -2.50 -5.55
N ALA A 32 -13.97 -1.58 -6.07
CA ALA A 32 -14.79 -1.83 -7.24
C ALA A 32 -14.15 -1.22 -8.49
N PRO A 33 -14.01 -1.98 -9.61
CA PRO A 33 -13.39 -1.46 -10.84
C PRO A 33 -14.12 -0.27 -11.48
N SER A 34 -15.38 -0.05 -11.11
CA SER A 34 -16.20 1.07 -11.58
C SER A 34 -16.14 2.31 -10.68
N GLU A 35 -15.47 2.22 -9.53
CA GLU A 35 -15.32 3.33 -8.59
C GLU A 35 -13.98 4.06 -8.81
N ALA A 36 -13.98 5.38 -8.62
CA ALA A 36 -12.77 6.18 -8.59
C ALA A 36 -12.30 6.35 -7.14
N TYR A 37 -11.00 6.24 -6.92
CA TYR A 37 -10.37 6.42 -5.62
C TYR A 37 -9.34 7.54 -5.71
N VAL A 38 -9.27 8.35 -4.65
CA VAL A 38 -8.20 9.34 -4.49
C VAL A 38 -7.14 8.71 -3.61
N VAL A 39 -5.90 8.71 -4.10
CA VAL A 39 -4.74 8.16 -3.39
C VAL A 39 -3.70 9.26 -3.22
N ALA A 40 -3.02 9.26 -2.08
CA ALA A 40 -1.86 10.09 -1.85
C ALA A 40 -0.62 9.22 -1.95
N ALA A 41 0.31 9.59 -2.83
CA ALA A 41 1.54 8.85 -3.09
C ALA A 41 2.73 9.82 -3.27
N PRO A 42 3.96 9.39 -2.98
CA PRO A 42 5.15 10.16 -3.34
C PRO A 42 5.18 10.49 -4.83
N SER A 43 5.53 11.73 -5.17
CA SER A 43 5.55 12.20 -6.55
C SER A 43 6.42 11.34 -7.48
N LEU A 44 7.52 10.77 -6.96
CA LEU A 44 8.39 9.86 -7.71
C LEU A 44 7.62 8.68 -8.34
N GLU A 45 6.56 8.20 -7.70
CA GLU A 45 5.79 7.06 -8.18
C GLU A 45 5.00 7.40 -9.46
N PHE A 46 4.65 8.66 -9.68
CA PHE A 46 3.94 9.13 -10.88
C PHE A 46 4.85 9.39 -12.09
N TYR A 47 6.18 9.32 -11.90
CA TYR A 47 7.17 9.52 -12.98
C TYR A 47 8.00 8.27 -13.24
N ALA A 48 7.61 7.13 -12.67
CA ALA A 48 8.33 5.88 -12.71
C ALA A 48 7.48 4.80 -13.39
N ASP A 49 7.13 5.02 -14.66
CA ASP A 49 6.21 4.19 -15.45
C ASP A 49 6.55 2.70 -15.45
N ASP A 50 7.85 2.36 -15.47
CA ASP A 50 8.32 0.97 -15.43
C ASP A 50 7.98 0.26 -14.12
N LEU A 51 7.80 1.01 -13.02
CA LEU A 51 7.54 0.50 -11.68
C LEU A 51 6.07 0.66 -11.28
N TYR A 52 5.41 1.71 -11.76
CA TYR A 52 4.05 2.09 -11.38
C TYR A 52 3.22 2.54 -12.59
N PRO A 53 2.99 1.68 -13.60
CA PRO A 53 2.36 2.08 -14.86
C PRO A 53 0.90 2.57 -14.75
N VAL A 54 0.29 2.42 -13.56
CA VAL A 54 -1.07 2.91 -13.27
C VAL A 54 -1.09 4.28 -12.59
N LEU A 55 0.05 4.74 -12.07
CA LEU A 55 0.23 6.07 -11.49
C LEU A 55 0.92 6.93 -12.53
N ASP A 56 0.14 7.76 -13.21
CA ASP A 56 0.58 8.60 -14.32
C ASP A 56 0.39 10.07 -13.97
N GLU A 57 1.28 10.94 -14.47
CA GLU A 57 1.24 12.38 -14.21
C GLU A 57 -0.08 13.04 -14.61
N ASP A 58 -0.76 12.53 -15.65
CA ASP A 58 -2.06 13.02 -16.12
C ASP A 58 -3.19 12.74 -15.11
N HIS A 59 -2.98 11.86 -14.12
CA HIS A 59 -3.93 11.56 -13.06
C HIS A 59 -3.70 12.35 -11.76
N ILE A 60 -2.74 13.29 -11.75
CA ILE A 60 -2.47 14.13 -10.57
C ILE A 60 -3.53 15.23 -10.46
N GLU A 61 -4.39 15.11 -9.46
CA GLU A 61 -5.43 16.12 -9.15
C GLU A 61 -4.91 17.23 -8.22
N ALA A 62 -3.91 16.96 -7.37
CA ALA A 62 -3.37 17.92 -6.42
C ALA A 62 -1.94 17.57 -5.93
N ASP A 63 -1.16 18.61 -5.59
CA ASP A 63 0.13 18.51 -4.89
C ASP A 63 -0.02 19.10 -3.47
N HIS A 64 0.51 18.38 -2.48
CA HIS A 64 0.42 18.73 -1.05
C HIS A 64 1.80 18.98 -0.41
N GLY A 65 2.84 19.20 -1.21
CA GLY A 65 4.19 19.50 -0.75
C GLY A 65 5.04 18.24 -0.52
N THR A 66 6.02 18.35 0.37
CA THR A 66 7.00 17.27 0.56
C THR A 66 6.52 16.21 1.54
N GLN A 67 6.86 14.95 1.28
CA GLN A 67 6.60 13.86 2.22
C GLN A 67 7.24 14.12 3.59
N HIS A 68 8.42 14.76 3.63
CA HIS A 68 9.09 15.16 4.87
C HIS A 68 8.20 16.09 5.71
N ASP A 69 7.67 17.15 5.09
CA ASP A 69 6.86 18.14 5.82
C ASP A 69 5.54 17.54 6.30
N ALA A 70 4.93 16.65 5.50
CA ALA A 70 3.75 15.89 5.92
C ALA A 70 4.03 15.00 7.14
N LEU A 71 5.13 14.25 7.15
CA LEU A 71 5.51 13.39 8.27
C LEU A 71 5.84 14.20 9.54
N VAL A 72 6.60 15.29 9.40
CA VAL A 72 6.93 16.19 10.52
C VAL A 72 5.67 16.87 11.06
N GLY A 73 4.77 17.31 10.18
CA GLY A 73 3.49 17.89 10.54
C GLY A 73 2.66 16.91 11.37
N TYR A 74 2.46 15.69 10.85
CA TYR A 74 1.74 14.63 11.54
C TYR A 74 2.35 14.30 12.91
N ALA A 75 3.67 14.12 12.98
CA ALA A 75 4.36 13.79 14.23
C ALA A 75 4.26 14.91 15.28
N ARG A 76 4.27 16.17 14.85
CA ARG A 76 4.08 17.31 15.75
C ARG A 76 2.65 17.41 16.28
N GLU A 77 1.67 17.08 15.44
CA GLU A 77 0.25 17.17 15.79
C GLU A 77 -0.22 15.99 16.65
N HIS A 78 0.16 14.77 16.28
CA HIS A 78 -0.37 13.54 16.87
C HIS A 78 0.65 12.76 17.71
N GLY A 79 1.93 13.12 17.65
CA GLY A 79 3.01 12.26 18.13
C GLY A 79 3.28 11.11 17.17
N ILE A 80 4.13 10.18 17.59
CA ILE A 80 4.43 8.94 16.85
C ILE A 80 4.21 7.78 17.81
N ASP A 81 3.12 7.06 17.61
CA ASP A 81 2.85 5.76 18.24
C ASP A 81 2.40 4.80 17.15
N ALA A 82 3.37 4.20 16.47
CA ALA A 82 3.15 3.37 15.29
C ALA A 82 3.31 1.89 15.66
N GLU A 83 2.22 1.12 15.53
CA GLU A 83 2.22 -0.33 15.66
C GLU A 83 1.98 -1.00 14.30
N THR A 84 2.33 -2.29 14.21
CA THR A 84 1.91 -3.12 13.08
C THR A 84 0.45 -3.51 13.26
N ASP A 85 -0.43 -2.91 12.46
CA ASP A 85 -1.90 -3.07 12.53
C ASP A 85 -2.45 -4.05 11.48
N GLY A 86 -1.57 -4.83 10.84
CA GLY A 86 -1.97 -5.87 9.90
C GLY A 86 -2.49 -5.35 8.56
N ARG A 87 -2.23 -4.10 8.18
CA ARG A 87 -2.57 -3.57 6.83
C ARG A 87 -1.90 -4.30 5.67
N MET A 88 -0.79 -4.99 5.93
CA MET A 88 -0.12 -5.83 4.94
C MET A 88 0.25 -7.16 5.58
N GLN A 89 -0.27 -8.25 5.03
CA GLN A 89 -0.04 -9.59 5.57
C GLN A 89 0.27 -10.61 4.46
N VAL A 90 1.15 -11.55 4.76
CA VAL A 90 1.34 -12.77 3.96
C VAL A 90 0.60 -13.88 4.69
N ILE A 91 -0.48 -14.39 4.09
CA ILE A 91 -1.36 -15.39 4.74
C ILE A 91 -0.95 -16.83 4.44
N ALA A 92 -0.11 -17.03 3.42
CA ALA A 92 0.55 -18.30 3.11
C ALA A 92 1.91 -18.04 2.45
N ASP A 93 2.96 -18.73 2.91
CA ASP A 93 4.29 -18.71 2.31
C ASP A 93 4.73 -20.16 2.05
N THR A 94 4.53 -20.64 0.84
CA THR A 94 4.91 -22.00 0.43
C THR A 94 6.35 -22.06 -0.08
N ALA A 95 6.91 -20.93 -0.54
CA ALA A 95 8.28 -20.80 -1.03
C ALA A 95 9.33 -21.13 0.03
N SER A 96 9.05 -20.79 1.28
CA SER A 96 9.93 -21.08 2.41
C SER A 96 9.85 -22.53 2.91
N ASN A 97 8.99 -23.36 2.31
CA ASN A 97 8.61 -24.69 2.79
C ASN A 97 8.12 -24.69 4.25
N LYS A 98 7.65 -23.53 4.73
CA LYS A 98 7.07 -23.33 6.07
C LYS A 98 5.65 -22.79 5.94
N TYR A 99 4.67 -23.67 6.14
CA TYR A 99 3.29 -23.23 6.34
C TYR A 99 3.18 -22.45 7.65
N HIS A 100 3.37 -21.14 7.58
CA HIS A 100 2.99 -20.24 8.65
C HIS A 100 1.51 -19.90 8.48
N SER A 101 0.63 -20.68 9.12
CA SER A 101 -0.74 -20.23 9.37
C SER A 101 -0.65 -19.09 10.38
N LEU A 102 -0.54 -17.85 9.90
CA LEU A 102 -0.60 -16.67 10.75
C LEU A 102 -2.08 -16.30 10.91
N ARG A 103 -2.66 -16.79 12.01
CA ARG A 103 -3.89 -16.29 12.58
C ARG A 103 -3.62 -15.88 14.02
#